data_AF-A0A2T0LZ76-F1
#
_entry.id   AF-A0A2T0LZ76-F1
#
_cell.length_a   1.000
_cell.length_b   1.000
_cell.length_c   1.000
_cell.angle_alpha   90.00
_cell.angle_beta   90.00
_cell.angle_gamma   90.00
#
_symmetry.space_group_name_H-M   'P 1'
#
loop_
_entity.id
_entity.type
_entity.pdbx_description
1 polymer ?
#
loop_
_entity_poly.entity_id
_entity_poly.type
_entity_poly.pdbx_seq_one_letter_code
_entity_poly.pdbx_strand_id
1 'polypeptide(L)'
;MLSGAVHIAPDRVVWSARRHRGRGGPTAYAEVPFARLHGARATLLPDAGGDVPWLRLSDNALVYARPGPAVTLGSDSGECMLPVPDAEAVVALLNRRILRWRSGPRD
;
A
#
# COMPACT_ATOMS: atom_id res chain seq x y z
N MET A 1 -15.05 -8.37 -10.88
CA MET A 1 -14.66 -8.18 -9.46
C MET A 1 -13.27 -7.58 -9.39
N LEU A 2 -13.03 -6.66 -8.45
CA LEU A 2 -11.72 -6.07 -8.19
C LEU A 2 -11.23 -6.54 -6.81
N SER A 3 -9.96 -6.86 -6.68
CA SER A 3 -9.32 -7.12 -5.38
C SER A 3 -8.04 -6.31 -5.25
N GLY A 4 -7.78 -5.81 -4.05
CA GLY A 4 -6.51 -5.21 -3.67
C GLY A 4 -5.87 -6.00 -2.53
N ALA A 5 -4.55 -5.97 -2.44
CA ALA A 5 -3.82 -6.59 -1.34
C ALA A 5 -2.61 -5.73 -0.97
N VAL A 6 -2.31 -5.67 0.32
CA VAL A 6 -1.09 -5.10 0.88
C VAL A 6 -0.36 -6.19 1.64
N HIS A 7 0.93 -6.34 1.35
CA HIS A 7 1.81 -7.33 1.97
C HIS A 7 3.01 -6.60 2.57
N ILE A 8 3.27 -6.84 3.86
CA ILE A 8 4.47 -6.38 4.53
C ILE A 8 5.47 -7.53 4.50
N ALA A 9 6.40 -7.49 3.56
CA ALA A 9 7.46 -8.48 3.38
C ALA A 9 8.57 -8.29 4.44
N PRO A 10 9.62 -9.15 4.47
CA PRO A 10 10.74 -8.99 5.39
C PRO A 10 11.52 -7.68 5.25
N ASP A 11 11.56 -7.11 4.05
CA ASP A 11 12.44 -6.00 3.65
C ASP A 11 11.72 -4.90 2.86
N ARG A 12 10.42 -5.04 2.60
CA ARG A 12 9.64 -4.11 1.77
C ARG A 12 8.15 -4.17 2.10
N VAL A 13 7.43 -3.11 1.72
CA VAL A 13 5.96 -3.13 1.60
C VAL A 13 5.61 -3.30 0.13
N VAL A 14 4.64 -4.15 -0.16
CA VAL A 14 4.14 -4.43 -1.50
C VAL A 14 2.64 -4.23 -1.50
N TRP A 15 2.11 -3.66 -2.56
CA TRP A 15 0.66 -3.64 -2.78
C TRP A 15 0.33 -3.89 -4.23
N SER A 16 -0.85 -4.47 -4.44
CA SER A 16 -1.32 -4.81 -5.76
C SER A 16 -2.83 -4.65 -5.86
N ALA A 17 -3.31 -4.48 -7.09
CA ALA A 17 -4.71 -4.55 -7.43
C ALA A 17 -4.88 -5.43 -8.66
N ARG A 18 -5.96 -6.21 -8.70
CA ARG A 18 -6.31 -7.06 -9.84
C ARG A 18 -7.79 -6.96 -10.16
N ARG A 19 -8.11 -6.75 -11.43
CA ARG A 19 -9.46 -6.89 -11.96
C ARG A 19 -9.63 -8.30 -12.51
N HIS A 20 -10.49 -9.11 -11.89
CA HIS A 20 -10.74 -10.49 -12.30
C HIS A 20 -11.58 -10.53 -13.59
N ARG A 21 -11.02 -11.09 -14.67
CA ARG A 21 -11.68 -11.39 -15.96
C ARG A 21 -11.30 -12.79 -16.43
N GLY A 22 -12.15 -13.79 -16.17
CA GLY A 22 -11.87 -15.18 -16.53
C GLY A 22 -10.61 -15.73 -15.84
N ARG A 23 -9.74 -16.42 -16.58
CA ARG A 23 -8.46 -16.95 -16.05
C ARG A 23 -7.38 -15.89 -15.80
N GLY A 24 -7.63 -14.64 -16.20
CA GLY A 24 -6.64 -13.56 -16.17
C GLY A 24 -7.24 -12.25 -15.68
N GLY A 25 -6.54 -11.17 -16.00
CA GLY A 25 -7.07 -9.83 -15.85
C GLY A 25 -5.98 -8.79 -15.60
N PRO A 26 -6.28 -7.51 -15.87
CA PRO A 26 -5.34 -6.43 -15.63
C PRO A 26 -4.95 -6.36 -14.16
N THR A 27 -3.66 -6.14 -13.93
CA THR A 27 -3.05 -6.05 -12.61
C THR A 27 -2.27 -4.76 -12.48
N ALA A 28 -2.08 -4.29 -11.26
CA ALA A 28 -0.99 -3.39 -10.95
C ALA A 28 -0.33 -3.77 -9.64
N TYR A 29 0.91 -3.34 -9.53
CA TYR A 29 1.86 -3.71 -8.50
C TYR A 29 2.74 -2.49 -8.21
N ALA A 30 2.97 -2.22 -6.94
CA ALA A 30 3.96 -1.28 -6.50
C ALA A 30 4.56 -1.74 -5.17
N GLU A 31 5.78 -1.28 -4.90
CA GLU A 31 6.52 -1.65 -3.72
C GLU A 31 7.40 -0.51 -3.23
N VAL A 32 7.69 -0.51 -1.94
CA VAL A 32 8.69 0.36 -1.31
C VAL A 32 9.59 -0.50 -0.43
N PRO A 33 10.88 -0.63 -0.76
CA PRO A 33 11.87 -1.22 0.13
C PRO A 33 11.99 -0.43 1.43
N PHE A 34 12.18 -1.11 2.56
CA PHE A 34 12.38 -0.44 3.86
C PHE A 34 13.62 0.47 3.86
N ALA A 35 14.62 0.15 3.05
CA ALA A 35 15.80 0.99 2.86
C ALA A 35 15.49 2.38 2.26
N ARG A 36 14.37 2.50 1.53
CA ARG A 36 13.89 3.75 0.90
C ARG A 36 12.68 4.35 1.61
N LEU A 37 12.26 3.74 2.72
CA LEU A 37 11.09 4.15 3.48
C LEU A 37 11.52 5.07 4.62
N HIS A 38 11.08 6.32 4.60
CA HIS A 38 11.36 7.31 5.64
C HIS A 38 10.38 7.20 6.81
N GLY A 39 9.16 6.78 6.55
CA GLY A 39 8.14 6.61 7.58
C GLY A 39 6.81 6.13 7.04
N ALA A 40 5.95 5.74 7.97
CA ALA A 40 4.57 5.39 7.71
C ALA A 40 3.69 6.03 8.79
N ARG A 41 2.54 6.56 8.39
CA ARG A 41 1.53 7.11 9.31
C ARG A 41 0.13 6.72 8.88
N ALA A 42 -0.75 6.54 9.86
CA ALA A 42 -2.16 6.42 9.60
C ALA A 42 -2.70 7.80 9.16
N THR A 43 -3.58 7.78 8.18
CA THR A 43 -4.19 8.96 7.59
C THR A 43 -5.61 8.66 7.16
N LEU A 44 -6.28 9.66 6.60
CA LEU A 44 -7.53 9.51 5.89
C LEU A 44 -7.31 9.85 4.41
N LEU A 45 -7.77 8.98 3.52
CA LEU A 45 -8.01 9.32 2.13
C LEU A 45 -9.10 10.40 2.09
N PRO A 46 -8.83 11.58 1.50
CA PRO A 46 -9.73 12.71 1.57
C PRO A 46 -11.03 12.42 0.83
N ASP A 47 -12.14 12.89 1.40
CA ASP A 47 -13.43 12.91 0.73
C ASP A 47 -13.49 14.14 -0.19
N ALA A 48 -12.86 14.02 -1.36
CA ALA A 48 -12.83 15.07 -2.39
C ALA A 48 -14.09 15.03 -3.29
N GLY A 49 -15.22 14.53 -2.78
CA GLY A 49 -16.47 14.42 -3.53
C GLY A 49 -16.65 13.10 -4.28
N GLY A 50 -15.97 12.03 -3.86
CA GLY A 50 -16.11 10.70 -4.44
C GLY A 50 -14.88 9.79 -4.28
N ASP A 51 -14.90 8.67 -4.98
CA ASP A 51 -13.77 7.73 -4.96
C ASP A 51 -12.50 8.39 -5.54
N VAL A 52 -11.38 8.19 -4.86
CA VAL A 52 -10.08 8.79 -5.21
C VAL A 52 -9.30 7.85 -6.13
N PRO A 53 -8.71 8.33 -7.25
CA PRO A 53 -7.82 7.52 -8.07
C PRO A 53 -6.64 7.01 -7.24
N TRP A 54 -6.43 5.70 -7.21
CA TRP A 54 -5.42 5.07 -6.36
C TRP A 54 -4.32 4.37 -7.15
N LEU A 55 -4.69 3.45 -8.04
CA LEU A 55 -3.73 2.59 -8.72
C LEU A 55 -4.10 2.45 -10.20
N ARG A 56 -3.11 2.47 -11.10
CA ARG A 56 -3.34 2.30 -12.54
C ARG A 56 -2.97 0.89 -12.96
N LEU A 57 -3.95 0.12 -13.46
CA LEU A 57 -3.77 -1.24 -13.94
C LEU A 57 -2.96 -1.28 -15.25
N SER A 58 -2.49 -2.47 -15.62
CA SER A 58 -1.73 -2.73 -16.86
C SER A 58 -2.47 -2.41 -18.15
N ASP A 59 -3.82 -2.32 -18.12
CA ASP A 59 -4.67 -1.88 -19.24
C ASP A 59 -4.94 -0.36 -19.21
N ASN A 60 -4.15 0.39 -18.43
CA ASN A 60 -4.28 1.83 -18.20
C ASN A 60 -5.58 2.24 -17.46
N ALA A 61 -6.41 1.28 -17.02
CA ALA A 61 -7.59 1.59 -16.22
C ALA A 61 -7.21 2.03 -14.80
N LEU A 62 -7.91 3.03 -14.29
CA LEU A 62 -7.76 3.47 -12.90
C LEU A 62 -8.60 2.61 -11.96
N VAL A 63 -7.97 2.20 -10.86
CA VAL A 63 -8.62 1.72 -9.64
C VAL A 63 -8.86 2.92 -8.75
N TYR A 64 -10.08 3.00 -8.24
CA TYR A 64 -10.48 4.03 -7.32
C TYR A 64 -10.64 3.44 -5.92
N ALA A 65 -10.29 4.21 -4.91
CA ALA A 65 -10.46 3.88 -3.50
C ALA A 65 -11.50 4.80 -2.89
N ARG A 66 -12.35 4.25 -2.02
CA ARG A 66 -13.31 5.06 -1.27
C ARG A 66 -12.55 5.95 -0.26
N PRO A 67 -13.07 7.15 0.05
CA PRO A 67 -12.61 7.91 1.19
C PRO A 67 -12.65 7.06 2.47
N GLY A 68 -11.70 7.30 3.37
CA GLY A 68 -11.61 6.55 4.62
C GLY A 68 -10.18 6.24 5.07
N PRO A 69 -10.00 5.31 6.01
CA PRO A 69 -8.70 4.98 6.58
C PRO A 69 -7.68 4.56 5.52
N ALA A 70 -6.47 5.09 5.67
CA ALA A 70 -5.35 4.78 4.79
C ALA A 70 -4.02 4.90 5.52
N VAL A 71 -2.97 4.34 4.93
CA VAL A 71 -1.59 4.51 5.39
C VAL A 71 -0.84 5.36 4.37
N THR A 72 -0.25 6.47 4.80
CA THR A 72 0.72 7.21 4.00
C THR A 72 2.10 6.63 4.24
N LEU A 73 2.76 6.18 3.19
CA LEU A 73 4.17 5.81 3.18
C LEU A 73 4.97 6.96 2.56
N GLY A 74 5.94 7.50 3.30
CA GLY A 74 6.92 8.45 2.78
C GLY A 74 8.17 7.73 2.31
N SER A 75 8.60 7.98 1.07
CA SER A 75 9.78 7.36 0.46
C SER A 75 10.60 8.36 -0.34
N ASP A 76 11.78 7.94 -0.82
CA ASP A 76 12.61 8.75 -1.73
C ASP A 76 11.85 9.21 -2.99
N SER A 77 10.86 8.41 -3.44
CA SER A 77 10.00 8.72 -4.59
C SER A 77 8.79 9.60 -4.25
N GLY A 78 8.67 10.06 -3.01
CA GLY A 78 7.55 10.83 -2.50
C GLY A 78 6.60 10.01 -1.63
N GLU A 79 5.43 10.60 -1.36
CA GLU A 79 4.38 9.96 -0.57
C GLU A 79 3.47 9.09 -1.45
N CYS A 80 3.08 7.92 -0.93
CA CYS A 80 2.01 7.11 -1.49
C CYS A 80 1.01 6.72 -0.41
N MET A 81 -0.27 6.66 -0.78
CA MET A 81 -1.36 6.30 0.13
C MET A 81 -1.87 4.89 -0.16
N LEU A 82 -2.06 4.11 0.90
CA LEU A 82 -2.59 2.75 0.84
C LEU A 82 -3.95 2.70 1.56
N PRO A 83 -5.09 2.58 0.83
CA PRO A 83 -6.39 2.37 1.44
C PRO A 83 -6.40 1.04 2.18
N VAL A 84 -6.56 1.10 3.50
CA VAL A 84 -6.63 -0.08 4.38
C VAL A 84 -7.59 0.22 5.52
N PRO A 85 -8.54 -0.68 5.86
CA PRO A 85 -9.53 -0.41 6.90
C PRO A 85 -8.91 -0.08 8.28
N ASP A 86 -7.86 -0.80 8.66
CA ASP A 86 -7.21 -0.69 9.97
C ASP A 86 -5.83 -0.04 9.86
N ALA A 87 -5.80 1.23 9.43
CA ALA A 87 -4.55 1.96 9.16
C ALA A 87 -3.56 1.97 10.33
N GLU A 88 -4.03 2.16 11.56
CA GLU A 88 -3.19 2.16 12.76
C GLU A 88 -2.53 0.80 13.01
N ALA A 89 -3.28 -0.29 12.86
CA ALA A 89 -2.75 -1.64 13.04
C ALA A 89 -1.70 -1.98 11.97
N VAL A 90 -1.92 -1.54 10.73
CA VAL A 90 -0.97 -1.72 9.62
C VAL A 90 0.31 -0.93 9.89
N VAL A 91 0.23 0.32 10.35
CA VAL A 91 1.39 1.15 10.71
C VAL A 91 2.17 0.53 11.86
N ALA A 92 1.49 0.06 12.90
CA ALA A 92 2.13 -0.61 14.02
C ALA A 92 2.88 -1.88 13.58
N LEU A 93 2.26 -2.71 12.73
CA LEU A 93 2.87 -3.90 12.17
C LEU A 93 4.09 -3.56 11.30
N LEU A 94 3.97 -2.55 10.45
CA LEU A 94 5.03 -2.08 9.57
C LEU A 94 6.23 -1.57 10.37
N ASN A 95 6.00 -0.70 11.36
CA ASN A 95 7.05 -0.18 12.24
C ASN A 95 7.78 -1.31 12.97
N ARG A 96 7.03 -2.29 13.50
CA ARG A 96 7.63 -3.48 14.14
C ARG A 96 8.50 -4.27 13.16
N ARG A 97 8.08 -4.41 11.90
CA ARG A 97 8.85 -5.14 10.88
C ARG A 97 10.12 -4.40 10.48
N ILE A 98 10.05 -3.08 10.30
CA ILE A 98 11.20 -2.22 9.98
C ILE A 98 12.23 -2.26 11.11
N LEU A 99 11.79 -2.15 12.38
CA LEU A 99 12.68 -2.24 13.53
C LEU A 99 13.43 -3.58 13.58
N ARG A 100 12.72 -4.69 13.30
CA ARG A 100 13.34 -6.01 13.18
C ARG A 100 14.34 -6.08 12.03
N TRP A 101 13.99 -5.55 10.85
CA TRP A 101 14.88 -5.51 9.69
C TRP A 101 16.16 -4.72 9.98
N ARG A 102 16.04 -3.54 10.62
CA ARG A 102 17.17 -2.69 11.01
C ARG A 102 18.08 -3.31 12.06
N SER A 103 17.54 -4.15 12.94
CA SER A 103 18.29 -4.79 14.01
C SER A 103 19.10 -6.01 13.56
N GLY A 104 18.96 -6.42 12.29
CA GLY A 104 19.50 -7.69 11.80
C GLY A 104 18.77 -8.91 12.38
N PRO A 105 19.06 -10.13 11.89
CA PRO A 105 18.68 -11.33 12.63
C PRO A 105 19.27 -11.24 14.04
N ARG A 106 18.40 -11.33 15.06
CA ARG A 106 18.85 -11.78 16.37
C ARG A 106 18.93 -13.29 16.25
N ASP A 107 20.15 -13.80 16.17
CA ASP A 107 20.45 -15.23 16.29
C ASP A 107 19.76 -15.83 17.53
#